data_AF-A0A2N2BNV4-F1
#
_entry.id   AF-A0A2N2BNV4-F1
#
_cell.length_a   1.000
_cell.length_b   1.000
_cell.length_c   1.000
_cell.angle_alpha   90.00
_cell.angle_beta   90.00
_cell.angle_gamma   90.00
#
_symmetry.space_group_name_H-M   'P 1'
#
loop_
_entity.id
_entity.type
_entity.pdbx_description
1 polymer ?
#
loop_
_entity_poly.entity_id
_entity_poly.type
_entity_poly.pdbx_seq_one_letter_code
_entity_poly.pdbx_strand_id
1 'polypeptide(L)'
;MRIIDLLNEKGVDLAGKPATKEETIEQLVELMAESGKITDKEVFKKAVMVREAEGSTGIGEGVAIPHGKSLVVKEAGLSAMVVKDGTDFEALDGELAYLFFMIAAPEAANTLHLEMLSRLSTILMDEEFRAKLIASTDVQSFLKLIDEEEHEKYGSVEATENSEVTRKYQFLAVTACPTGIAHTYMAAESLENKAKQMGITIKVETNGSGGVKNQLTAEEIKTADCIIIAADTNVEMGRFNGKPVIQTNVARGIHKPQELIEEALAGKVPVYSGGAQNVEETAGSGEKESVGRKIYKDLMNGVSHMLPFVIGGGILIALAFLFDDYSIDPASFGSNTPFAAFLMKVGGTAFAFMLPVLAGYIAMSIADRPALAVGFVGGMLANTGGAGFLGALLAGFAAGYLVMGLKKVFSKLPASLEGIKPILIYPFFGILLIGALMVFVINPPVAALNAALSAGLNSMGTSSKVILGIVLGGMMAVDMGGPVNKASYTFGLASLATGQFDIMAAVMVGGMVPPLGIALATTIFKNRFTKKEREAGIANYVMGLSFITEGAIPFASEDPLRVIPSCIVGSALAGGMSMFFGCTLMAPHGGIFVFPLVGNPLGYVIALVVGSVASMLMLSILKKPKTSESDELEIV
;
A
#
# COMPACT_ATOMS: atom_id res chain seq x y z
N MET A 1 23.00 -4.49 17.80
CA MET A 1 23.43 -3.42 18.73
C MET A 1 22.34 -3.25 19.75
N ARG A 2 22.64 -3.39 21.04
CA ARG A 2 21.65 -3.15 22.09
C ARG A 2 21.86 -1.75 22.69
N ILE A 3 20.78 -1.07 23.06
CA ILE A 3 20.77 0.20 23.79
C ILE A 3 21.53 0.04 25.10
N ILE A 4 21.36 -1.10 25.77
CA ILE A 4 22.09 -1.39 27.01
C ILE A 4 23.61 -1.46 26.81
N ASP A 5 24.10 -1.87 25.64
CA ASP A 5 25.54 -1.93 25.33
C ASP A 5 26.16 -0.53 25.18
N LEU A 6 25.33 0.49 24.98
CA LEU A 6 25.73 1.88 24.75
C LEU A 6 25.66 2.73 26.02
N LEU A 7 25.01 2.23 27.07
CA LEU A 7 24.87 2.84 28.39
C LEU A 7 25.76 2.12 29.40
N ASN A 8 26.33 2.86 30.34
CA ASN A 8 26.98 2.28 31.51
C ASN A 8 26.59 3.08 32.75
N GLU A 9 26.90 2.55 33.94
CA GLU A 9 26.50 3.16 35.22
C GLU A 9 26.98 4.61 35.37
N LYS A 10 28.14 4.96 34.79
CA LYS A 10 28.69 6.33 34.83
C LYS A 10 28.01 7.29 33.87
N GLY A 11 27.27 6.78 32.89
CA GLY A 11 26.52 7.58 31.93
C GLY A 11 25.08 7.84 32.37
N VAL A 12 24.69 7.55 33.61
CA VAL A 12 23.30 7.64 34.09
C VAL A 12 23.20 8.48 35.37
N ASP A 13 22.34 9.49 35.37
CA ASP A 13 21.95 10.24 36.57
C ASP A 13 20.43 10.23 36.78
N LEU A 14 19.96 9.62 37.87
CA LEU A 14 18.52 9.51 38.17
C LEU A 14 17.97 10.66 39.04
N ALA A 15 18.83 11.62 39.41
CA ALA A 15 18.49 12.73 40.30
C ALA A 15 18.99 14.07 39.75
N GLY A 16 19.07 14.21 38.43
CA GLY A 16 19.49 15.43 37.74
C GLY A 16 18.60 16.62 38.11
N LYS A 17 19.22 17.81 38.21
CA LYS A 17 18.53 19.07 38.56
C LYS A 17 18.95 20.23 37.64
N PRO A 18 18.89 20.08 36.31
CA PRO A 18 19.10 21.22 35.43
C PRO A 18 17.93 22.21 35.54
N ALA A 19 18.22 23.51 35.51
CA ALA A 19 17.20 24.56 35.50
C ALA A 19 16.77 24.93 34.07
N THR A 20 17.59 24.62 33.06
CA THR A 20 17.35 25.00 31.67
C THR A 20 17.66 23.87 30.69
N LYS A 21 17.14 24.00 29.46
CA LYS A 21 17.49 23.14 28.32
C LYS A 21 19.00 23.06 28.07
N GLU A 22 19.71 24.19 28.16
CA GLU A 22 21.15 24.24 27.96
C GLU A 22 21.92 23.54 29.10
N GLU A 23 21.51 23.76 30.35
CA GLU A 23 22.07 23.03 31.50
C GLU A 23 21.80 21.53 31.43
N THR A 24 20.65 21.13 30.90
CA THR A 24 20.30 19.71 30.66
C THR A 24 21.26 19.07 29.68
N ILE A 25 21.52 19.74 28.55
CA ILE A 25 22.49 19.28 27.54
C ILE A 25 23.89 19.22 28.14
N GLU A 26 24.29 20.20 28.94
CA GLU A 26 25.60 20.22 29.60
C GLU A 26 25.79 19.05 30.57
N GLN A 27 24.81 18.76 31.43
CA GLN A 27 24.86 17.61 32.35
C GLN A 27 24.90 16.28 31.58
N LEU A 28 24.14 16.13 30.50
CA LEU A 28 24.17 14.92 29.67
C LEU A 28 25.52 14.74 28.94
N VAL A 29 26.17 15.83 28.52
CA VAL A 29 27.52 15.80 27.93
C VAL A 29 28.55 15.40 28.98
N GLU A 30 28.41 15.86 30.22
CA GLU A 30 29.26 15.45 31.34
C GLU A 30 29.16 13.93 31.56
N LEU A 31 27.94 13.39 31.64
CA LEU A 31 27.70 11.94 31.75
C LEU A 31 28.27 11.15 30.56
N MET A 32 28.19 11.70 29.35
CA MET A 32 28.78 11.09 28.16
C MET A 32 30.32 11.06 28.21
N ALA A 33 30.94 12.06 28.86
CA ALA A 33 32.38 12.06 29.08
C ALA A 33 32.79 11.08 30.18
N GLU A 34 32.04 11.01 31.28
CA GLU A 34 32.27 10.08 32.39
C GLU A 34 32.13 8.61 31.97
N SER A 35 31.25 8.33 31.00
CA SER A 35 31.10 7.01 30.39
C SER A 35 32.28 6.63 29.47
N GLY A 36 33.19 7.57 29.16
CA GLY A 36 34.42 7.36 28.41
C GLY A 36 34.28 7.44 26.88
N LYS A 37 33.08 7.79 26.38
CA LYS A 37 32.70 7.72 24.96
C LYS A 37 33.19 8.91 24.13
N ILE A 38 33.47 10.04 24.76
CA ILE A 38 33.97 11.27 24.11
C ILE A 38 35.34 11.72 24.64
N THR A 39 36.13 12.41 23.82
CA THR A 39 37.45 12.98 24.20
C THR A 39 37.42 14.45 24.58
N ASP A 40 36.40 15.20 24.14
CA ASP A 40 36.31 16.65 24.32
C ASP A 40 34.83 17.06 24.51
N LYS A 41 34.53 17.56 25.70
CA LYS A 41 33.17 17.95 26.11
C LYS A 41 32.68 19.17 25.35
N GLU A 42 33.51 20.19 25.20
CA GLU A 42 33.13 21.46 24.58
C GLU A 42 32.83 21.27 23.09
N VAL A 43 33.66 20.49 22.40
CA VAL A 43 33.45 20.17 20.99
C VAL A 43 32.18 19.35 20.79
N PHE A 44 31.90 18.39 21.69
CA PHE A 44 30.67 17.59 21.59
C PHE A 44 29.41 18.38 21.96
N LYS A 45 29.44 19.18 23.03
CA LYS A 45 28.35 20.10 23.43
C LYS A 45 27.97 21.01 22.27
N LYS A 46 28.96 21.61 21.61
CA LYS A 46 28.72 22.45 20.43
C LYS A 46 28.03 21.70 19.29
N ALA A 47 28.41 20.45 19.03
CA ALA A 47 27.77 19.63 17.99
C ALA A 47 26.30 19.33 18.30
N VAL A 48 25.97 19.02 19.57
CA VAL A 48 24.58 18.81 20.01
C VAL A 48 23.78 20.10 19.91
N MET A 49 24.32 21.23 20.35
CA MET A 49 23.63 22.53 20.30
C MET A 49 23.36 22.98 18.86
N VAL A 50 24.29 22.74 17.93
CA VAL A 50 24.05 23.00 16.50
C VAL A 50 22.89 22.17 15.97
N ARG A 51 22.82 20.88 16.35
CA ARG A 51 21.71 20.01 15.95
C ARG A 51 20.39 20.45 16.58
N GLU A 52 20.40 20.85 17.84
CA GLU A 52 19.20 21.32 18.55
C GLU A 52 18.62 22.59 17.90
N ALA A 53 19.48 23.48 17.39
CA ALA A 53 19.07 24.69 16.70
C ALA A 53 18.36 24.45 15.35
N GLU A 54 18.53 23.27 14.73
CA GLU A 54 17.78 22.88 13.52
C GLU A 54 16.32 22.52 13.81
N GLY A 55 16.00 22.22 15.08
CA GLY A 55 14.68 21.86 15.55
C GLY A 55 14.78 21.04 16.85
N SER A 56 13.82 21.28 17.75
CA SER A 56 13.79 20.68 19.08
C SER A 56 13.90 19.16 19.05
N THR A 57 14.68 18.60 19.97
CA THR A 57 14.78 17.15 20.20
C THR A 57 13.92 16.65 21.36
N GLY A 58 13.06 17.52 21.91
CA GLY A 58 11.95 17.11 22.77
C GLY A 58 10.86 16.43 21.95
N ILE A 59 10.73 15.10 22.06
CA ILE A 59 9.83 14.30 21.21
C ILE A 59 8.39 14.24 21.73
N GLY A 60 8.15 14.75 22.95
CA GLY A 60 6.86 14.71 23.62
C GLY A 60 6.73 13.54 24.60
N GLU A 61 5.59 13.45 25.27
CA GLU A 61 5.23 12.42 26.26
C GLU A 61 6.26 12.33 27.40
N GLY A 62 6.84 13.46 27.79
CA GLY A 62 7.81 13.55 28.88
C GLY A 62 9.25 13.15 28.52
N VAL A 63 9.60 13.03 27.23
CA VAL A 63 10.91 12.54 26.78
C VAL A 63 11.63 13.54 25.86
N ALA A 64 12.96 13.67 26.03
CA ALA A 64 13.83 14.34 25.08
C ALA A 64 15.08 13.50 24.73
N ILE A 65 15.48 13.54 23.45
CA ILE A 65 16.59 12.73 22.92
C ILE A 65 17.62 13.64 22.20
N PRO A 66 18.36 14.49 22.94
CA PRO A 66 19.39 15.33 22.34
C PRO A 66 20.49 14.48 21.70
N HIS A 67 21.01 14.89 20.56
CA HIS A 67 21.96 14.06 19.82
C HIS A 67 22.95 14.87 19.00
N GLY A 68 24.14 14.32 18.80
CA GLY A 68 25.22 14.98 18.06
C GLY A 68 26.14 14.00 17.35
N LYS A 69 26.62 14.41 16.18
CA LYS A 69 27.72 13.73 15.47
C LYS A 69 29.00 14.55 15.65
N SER A 70 30.09 13.90 16.03
CA SER A 70 31.37 14.61 16.18
C SER A 70 32.58 13.68 16.05
N LEU A 71 33.72 14.23 15.62
CA LEU A 71 35.01 13.54 15.54
C LEU A 71 35.58 13.15 16.91
N VAL A 72 35.12 13.81 17.98
CA VAL A 72 35.58 13.57 19.35
C VAL A 72 34.87 12.40 20.01
N VAL A 73 33.92 11.76 19.32
CA VAL A 73 33.23 10.54 19.75
C VAL A 73 34.09 9.34 19.36
N LYS A 74 34.64 8.62 20.34
CA LYS A 74 35.50 7.44 20.11
C LYS A 74 34.72 6.26 19.57
N GLU A 75 33.54 6.05 20.15
CA GLU A 75 32.59 4.98 19.85
C GLU A 75 31.18 5.48 20.14
N ALA A 76 30.17 4.92 19.49
CA ALA A 76 28.80 5.32 19.75
C ALA A 76 28.42 5.08 21.22
N GLY A 77 27.68 6.01 21.79
CA GLY A 77 27.37 6.00 23.22
C GLY A 77 26.06 6.69 23.54
N LEU A 78 25.51 6.32 24.69
CA LEU A 78 24.32 6.89 25.29
C LEU A 78 24.64 7.38 26.71
N SER A 79 24.08 8.54 27.08
CA SER A 79 23.92 8.95 28.47
C SER A 79 22.45 9.17 28.75
N ALA A 80 22.02 8.93 29.99
CA ALA A 80 20.63 9.07 30.40
C ALA A 80 20.51 9.91 31.67
N MET A 81 19.44 10.68 31.76
CA MET A 81 19.15 11.47 32.95
C MET A 81 17.65 11.51 33.26
N VAL A 82 17.30 11.45 34.54
CA VAL A 82 15.93 11.67 35.03
C VAL A 82 15.88 12.95 35.86
N VAL A 83 14.97 13.84 35.51
CA VAL A 83 14.70 15.11 36.21
C VAL A 83 13.29 15.08 36.78
N LYS A 84 13.16 14.92 38.10
CA LYS A 84 11.86 14.67 38.75
C LYS A 84 10.89 15.85 38.64
N ASP A 85 11.41 17.07 38.60
CA ASP A 85 10.62 18.30 38.47
C ASP A 85 10.32 18.66 36.99
N GLY A 86 10.89 17.89 36.05
CA GLY A 86 10.83 18.15 34.62
C GLY A 86 11.70 19.34 34.18
N THR A 87 11.99 19.42 32.89
CA THR A 87 12.63 20.57 32.27
C THR A 87 11.91 20.92 30.99
N ASP A 88 11.66 22.22 30.78
CA ASP A 88 11.16 22.70 29.50
C ASP A 88 12.25 22.52 28.45
N PHE A 89 12.01 21.55 27.56
CA PHE A 89 12.91 21.22 26.46
C PHE A 89 12.32 21.64 25.11
N GLU A 90 11.26 22.46 25.11
CA GLU A 90 10.51 22.86 23.91
C GLU A 90 9.96 21.63 23.16
N ALA A 91 9.33 20.70 23.88
CA ALA A 91 8.79 19.47 23.30
C ALA A 91 7.65 19.74 22.30
N LEU A 92 7.46 18.83 21.33
CA LEU A 92 6.46 18.99 20.25
C LEU A 92 5.01 19.12 20.74
N ASP A 93 4.70 18.54 21.89
CA ASP A 93 3.39 18.59 22.56
C ASP A 93 3.27 19.76 23.56
N GLY A 94 4.36 20.49 23.82
CA GLY A 94 4.42 21.60 24.78
C GLY A 94 4.54 21.17 26.24
N GLU A 95 4.72 19.88 26.52
CA GLU A 95 4.87 19.35 27.89
C GLU A 95 6.33 19.37 28.36
N LEU A 96 6.54 19.29 29.68
CA LEU A 96 7.89 19.18 30.27
C LEU A 96 8.49 17.79 29.99
N ALA A 97 9.80 17.73 29.74
CA ALA A 97 10.54 16.47 29.64
C ALA A 97 11.11 16.07 31.01
N TYR A 98 10.93 14.81 31.39
CA TYR A 98 11.39 14.23 32.65
C TYR A 98 12.50 13.19 32.44
N LEU A 99 12.54 12.59 31.26
CA LEU A 99 13.46 11.52 30.89
C LEU A 99 14.27 11.94 29.67
N PHE A 100 15.59 11.89 29.81
CA PHE A 100 16.52 12.36 28.79
C PHE A 100 17.47 11.24 28.38
N PHE A 101 17.70 11.09 27.08
CA PHE A 101 18.73 10.20 26.54
C PHE A 101 19.56 10.93 25.49
N MET A 102 20.85 11.15 25.76
CA MET A 102 21.73 11.77 24.80
C MET A 102 22.44 10.75 23.91
N ILE A 103 22.40 10.95 22.58
CA ILE A 103 23.11 10.11 21.61
C ILE A 103 24.40 10.78 21.16
N ALA A 104 25.53 10.10 21.33
CA ALA A 104 26.82 10.44 20.73
C ALA A 104 27.15 9.48 19.59
N ALA A 105 27.38 10.00 18.39
CA ALA A 105 27.78 9.20 17.22
C ALA A 105 29.06 9.73 16.54
N PRO A 106 29.99 8.85 16.11
CA PRO A 106 31.12 9.25 15.27
C PRO A 106 30.67 9.78 13.91
N GLU A 107 31.38 10.77 13.36
CA GLU A 107 31.02 11.41 12.08
C GLU A 107 31.02 10.43 10.89
N ALA A 108 31.90 9.42 10.90
CA ALA A 108 32.00 8.39 9.87
C ALA A 108 30.89 7.33 9.92
N ALA A 109 30.04 7.33 10.94
CA ALA A 109 28.98 6.35 11.12
C ALA A 109 27.71 6.75 10.33
N ASN A 110 27.71 6.45 9.02
CA ASN A 110 26.48 6.54 8.23
C ASN A 110 25.45 5.53 8.78
N THR A 111 24.21 5.98 8.95
CA THR A 111 23.02 5.28 9.48
C THR A 111 23.01 4.85 10.96
N LEU A 112 24.15 4.67 11.64
CA LEU A 112 24.21 4.20 13.04
C LEU A 112 23.40 5.06 14.03
N HIS A 113 23.54 6.38 13.91
CA HIS A 113 22.78 7.36 14.69
C HIS A 113 21.26 7.21 14.55
N LEU A 114 20.78 6.96 13.33
CA LEU A 114 19.35 6.82 13.04
C LEU A 114 18.80 5.49 13.57
N GLU A 115 19.62 4.44 13.53
CA GLU A 115 19.26 3.14 14.11
C GLU A 115 19.12 3.22 15.63
N MET A 116 20.06 3.88 16.32
CA MET A 116 19.97 4.15 17.76
C MET A 116 18.72 4.95 18.13
N LEU A 117 18.47 6.04 17.40
CA LEU A 117 17.31 6.89 17.63
C LEU A 117 16.01 6.11 17.42
N SER A 118 15.88 5.39 16.30
CA SER A 118 14.70 4.56 16.02
C SER A 118 14.45 3.51 17.10
N ARG A 119 15.51 2.83 17.55
CA ARG A 119 15.41 1.74 18.52
C ARG A 119 15.02 2.27 19.89
N LEU A 120 15.67 3.33 20.34
CA LEU A 120 15.39 4.00 21.60
C LEU A 120 13.98 4.61 21.63
N SER A 121 13.58 5.35 20.58
CA SER A 121 12.23 5.90 20.47
C SER A 121 11.15 4.82 20.51
N THR A 122 11.37 3.67 19.87
CA THR A 122 10.41 2.56 19.88
C THR A 122 10.26 1.93 21.27
N ILE A 123 11.35 1.81 22.04
CA ILE A 123 11.29 1.36 23.43
C ILE A 123 10.50 2.37 24.27
N LEU A 124 10.81 3.65 24.10
CA LEU A 124 10.20 4.74 24.84
C LEU A 124 8.77 5.07 24.41
N MET A 125 8.16 4.40 23.42
CA MET A 125 6.73 4.55 23.08
C MET A 125 5.79 3.89 24.09
N ASP A 126 6.30 3.00 24.96
CA ASP A 126 5.50 2.36 25.99
C ASP A 126 5.37 3.27 27.21
N GLU A 127 4.13 3.68 27.52
CA GLU A 127 3.82 4.60 28.62
C GLU A 127 4.16 4.01 29.99
N GLU A 128 3.87 2.73 30.22
CA GLU A 128 4.18 2.05 31.49
C GLU A 128 5.69 1.95 31.68
N PHE A 129 6.43 1.65 30.62
CA PHE A 129 7.89 1.59 30.65
C PHE A 129 8.52 2.95 30.98
N ARG A 130 8.09 4.03 30.31
CA ARG A 130 8.55 5.39 30.62
C ARG A 130 8.29 5.76 32.08
N ALA A 131 7.10 5.46 32.58
CA ALA A 131 6.74 5.73 33.97
C ALA A 131 7.66 4.98 34.96
N LYS A 132 8.01 3.71 34.67
CA LYS A 132 8.97 2.92 35.46
C LYS A 132 10.38 3.54 35.44
N LEU A 133 10.87 3.97 34.28
CA LEU A 133 12.17 4.64 34.18
C LEU A 133 12.20 5.96 34.95
N ILE A 134 11.17 6.79 34.81
CA ILE A 134 11.04 8.07 35.54
C ILE A 134 10.94 7.83 37.05
N ALA A 135 10.28 6.76 37.49
CA ALA A 135 10.15 6.41 38.90
C ALA A 135 11.43 5.82 39.52
N SER A 136 12.37 5.33 38.70
CA SER A 136 13.58 4.65 39.20
C SER A 136 14.43 5.57 40.09
N THR A 137 15.02 4.98 41.12
CA THR A 137 15.94 5.62 42.08
C THR A 137 17.27 4.89 42.17
N ASP A 138 17.43 3.77 41.46
CA ASP A 138 18.61 2.93 41.46
C ASP A 138 19.09 2.71 40.02
N VAL A 139 20.37 3.00 39.77
CA VAL A 139 20.96 2.96 38.42
C VAL A 139 20.99 1.53 37.87
N GLN A 140 21.24 0.52 38.71
CA GLN A 140 21.23 -0.87 38.25
C GLN A 140 19.83 -1.33 37.86
N SER A 141 18.82 -0.95 38.63
CA SER A 141 17.42 -1.21 38.32
C SER A 141 16.99 -0.47 37.04
N PHE A 142 17.44 0.77 36.84
CA PHE A 142 17.18 1.54 35.61
C PHE A 142 17.78 0.85 34.37
N LEU A 143 19.06 0.44 34.45
CA LEU A 143 19.73 -0.30 33.39
C LEU A 143 19.06 -1.64 33.12
N LYS A 144 18.67 -2.37 34.18
CA LYS A 144 17.96 -3.64 34.06
C LYS A 144 16.58 -3.48 33.40
N LEU A 145 15.84 -2.43 33.71
CA LEU A 145 14.57 -2.13 33.04
C LEU A 145 14.78 -1.94 31.53
N ILE A 146 15.82 -1.20 31.13
CA ILE A 146 16.16 -1.02 29.71
C ILE A 146 16.55 -2.36 29.07
N ASP A 147 17.36 -3.17 29.76
CA ASP A 147 17.79 -4.49 29.30
C ASP A 147 16.60 -5.44 29.07
N GLU A 148 15.66 -5.49 30.03
CA GLU A 148 14.45 -6.32 29.99
C GLU A 148 13.48 -5.85 28.89
N GLU A 149 13.21 -4.55 28.80
CA GLU A 149 12.31 -4.00 27.79
C GLU A 149 12.89 -4.13 26.38
N GLU A 150 14.20 -3.91 26.24
CA GLU A 150 14.91 -4.14 24.98
C GLU A 150 14.91 -5.62 24.61
N HIS A 151 15.04 -6.52 25.60
CA HIS A 151 14.93 -7.96 25.40
C HIS A 151 13.50 -8.37 25.00
N GLU A 152 12.47 -7.76 25.57
CA GLU A 152 11.07 -8.02 25.21
C GLU A 152 10.73 -7.54 23.79
N LYS A 153 11.22 -6.34 23.40
CA LYS A 153 10.96 -5.75 22.08
C LYS A 153 11.83 -6.33 20.96
N TYR A 154 13.09 -6.68 21.24
CA TYR A 154 14.06 -7.07 20.21
C TYR A 154 14.74 -8.43 20.41
N GLY A 155 14.52 -9.12 21.53
CA GLY A 155 15.17 -10.41 21.84
C GLY A 155 16.63 -10.30 22.28
N SER A 156 17.17 -11.38 22.86
CA SER A 156 18.57 -11.48 23.30
C SER A 156 19.54 -11.60 22.13
N VAL A 157 20.60 -10.78 22.18
CA VAL A 157 21.79 -10.94 21.33
C VAL A 157 22.97 -11.27 22.23
N GLU A 158 23.19 -12.56 22.49
CA GLU A 158 24.51 -13.04 22.90
C GLU A 158 24.91 -14.26 22.07
N ALA A 159 26.09 -14.14 21.46
CA ALA A 159 26.81 -15.25 20.87
C ALA A 159 27.40 -16.09 22.01
N THR A 160 26.97 -17.34 22.19
CA THR A 160 27.66 -18.56 21.74
C THR A 160 26.89 -19.78 22.27
N GLU A 161 26.61 -20.70 21.36
CA GLU A 161 26.34 -22.14 21.55
C GLU A 161 25.17 -22.62 22.44
N ASN A 162 24.20 -23.24 21.74
CA ASN A 162 23.18 -24.18 22.21
C ASN A 162 22.28 -23.70 23.36
N SER A 163 21.09 -23.19 23.03
CA SER A 163 19.80 -23.80 23.41
C SER A 163 18.59 -23.05 22.83
N GLU A 164 17.69 -23.83 22.25
CA GLU A 164 16.25 -23.65 22.01
C GLU A 164 15.66 -22.26 21.70
N VAL A 165 15.28 -22.14 20.44
CA VAL A 165 14.44 -21.09 19.85
C VAL A 165 13.06 -21.07 20.50
N THR A 166 12.77 -20.08 21.35
CA THR A 166 11.42 -19.87 21.92
C THR A 166 10.50 -19.22 20.89
N ARG A 167 9.40 -19.91 20.56
CA ARG A 167 8.41 -19.54 19.54
C ARG A 167 7.49 -18.40 20.03
N LYS A 168 7.61 -17.21 19.43
CA LYS A 168 6.72 -16.04 19.71
C LYS A 168 5.36 -16.13 19.01
N TYR A 169 5.35 -16.56 17.75
CA TYR A 169 4.13 -16.76 16.95
C TYR A 169 4.12 -18.16 16.35
N GLN A 170 2.99 -18.86 16.47
CA GLN A 170 2.83 -20.19 15.93
C GLN A 170 2.69 -20.17 14.41
N PHE A 171 1.88 -19.23 13.89
CA PHE A 171 1.73 -18.99 12.46
C PHE A 171 2.10 -17.56 12.09
N LEU A 172 2.46 -17.38 10.84
CA LEU A 172 2.58 -16.06 10.23
C LEU A 172 1.60 -15.97 9.06
N ALA A 173 1.20 -14.76 8.71
CA ALA A 173 0.49 -14.53 7.47
C ALA A 173 0.99 -13.27 6.76
N VAL A 174 0.82 -13.24 5.45
CA VAL A 174 0.94 -12.04 4.64
C VAL A 174 -0.36 -11.84 3.88
N THR A 175 -0.97 -10.68 4.05
CA THR A 175 -2.14 -10.28 3.27
C THR A 175 -1.76 -9.19 2.29
N ALA A 176 -2.22 -9.33 1.04
CA ALA A 176 -1.88 -8.35 0.00
C ALA A 176 -2.96 -8.30 -1.09
N CYS A 177 -3.69 -7.20 -1.17
CA CYS A 177 -4.61 -6.90 -2.26
C CYS A 177 -4.00 -5.82 -3.17
N PRO A 178 -4.20 -5.86 -4.50
CA PRO A 178 -3.62 -4.87 -5.39
C PRO A 178 -4.01 -3.41 -5.10
N THR A 179 -5.19 -3.15 -4.52
CA THR A 179 -5.55 -1.79 -4.06
C THR A 179 -5.04 -1.49 -2.66
N GLY A 180 -4.85 -2.51 -1.82
CA GLY A 180 -4.27 -2.36 -0.49
C GLY A 180 -5.09 -1.55 0.52
N ILE A 181 -6.36 -1.22 0.22
CA ILE A 181 -7.20 -0.35 1.06
C ILE A 181 -8.06 -1.13 2.05
N ALA A 182 -8.93 -2.03 1.59
CA ALA A 182 -9.89 -2.72 2.46
C ALA A 182 -9.54 -4.20 2.62
N HIS A 183 -9.52 -4.96 1.53
CA HIS A 183 -9.35 -6.42 1.57
C HIS A 183 -8.05 -6.89 2.26
N THR A 184 -6.94 -6.14 2.14
CA THR A 184 -5.69 -6.46 2.84
C THR A 184 -5.89 -6.48 4.35
N TYR A 185 -6.49 -5.43 4.91
CA TYR A 185 -6.69 -5.31 6.36
C TYR A 185 -7.84 -6.18 6.85
N MET A 186 -8.92 -6.32 6.07
CA MET A 186 -10.02 -7.24 6.41
C MET A 186 -9.55 -8.69 6.49
N ALA A 187 -8.67 -9.13 5.58
CA ALA A 187 -8.10 -10.47 5.64
C ALA A 187 -7.20 -10.65 6.86
N ALA A 188 -6.42 -9.61 7.22
CA ALA A 188 -5.55 -9.64 8.38
C ALA A 188 -6.36 -9.73 9.67
N GLU A 189 -7.34 -8.84 9.84
CA GLU A 189 -8.25 -8.81 10.99
C GLU A 189 -9.04 -10.12 11.10
N SER A 190 -9.52 -10.69 9.99
CA SER A 190 -10.25 -11.96 9.98
C SER A 190 -9.38 -13.13 10.44
N LEU A 191 -8.11 -13.18 9.99
CA LEU A 191 -7.14 -14.19 10.42
C LEU A 191 -6.74 -14.01 11.90
N GLU A 192 -6.47 -12.78 12.34
CA GLU A 192 -6.09 -12.46 13.72
C GLU A 192 -7.23 -12.77 14.70
N ASN A 193 -8.44 -12.32 14.41
CA ASN A 193 -9.60 -12.56 15.25
C ASN A 193 -9.92 -14.06 15.35
N LYS A 194 -9.84 -14.80 14.24
CA LYS A 194 -10.09 -16.25 14.26
C LYS A 194 -8.99 -17.01 14.98
N ALA A 195 -7.71 -16.66 14.77
CA ALA A 195 -6.60 -17.26 15.50
C ALA A 195 -6.73 -17.02 17.01
N LYS A 196 -7.10 -15.80 17.43
CA LYS A 196 -7.37 -15.48 18.83
C LYS A 196 -8.51 -16.31 19.42
N GLN A 197 -9.61 -16.51 18.69
CA GLN A 197 -10.72 -17.39 19.10
C GLN A 197 -10.29 -18.86 19.25
N MET A 198 -9.29 -19.29 18.47
CA MET A 198 -8.75 -20.65 18.48
C MET A 198 -7.56 -20.81 19.43
N GLY A 199 -7.15 -19.76 20.16
CA GLY A 199 -6.02 -19.80 21.09
C GLY A 199 -4.65 -19.88 20.42
N ILE A 200 -4.54 -19.43 19.16
CA ILE A 200 -3.34 -19.55 18.33
C ILE A 200 -2.70 -18.17 18.18
N THR A 201 -1.37 -18.10 18.34
CA THR A 201 -0.62 -16.87 18.11
C THR A 201 -0.27 -16.74 16.63
N ILE A 202 -0.79 -15.69 16.00
CA ILE A 202 -0.49 -15.34 14.61
C ILE A 202 0.01 -13.89 14.54
N LYS A 203 0.96 -13.63 13.64
CA LYS A 203 1.32 -12.28 13.21
C LYS A 203 1.00 -12.12 11.73
N VAL A 204 0.32 -11.04 11.36
CA VAL A 204 -0.04 -10.77 9.98
C VAL A 204 0.67 -9.52 9.46
N GLU A 205 1.51 -9.71 8.45
CA GLU A 205 2.05 -8.62 7.65
C GLU A 205 0.99 -8.14 6.65
N THR A 206 0.77 -6.84 6.61
CA THR A 206 -0.18 -6.22 5.67
C THR A 206 0.57 -5.45 4.61
N ASN A 207 0.38 -5.85 3.35
CA ASN A 207 0.93 -5.16 2.19
C ASN A 207 -0.19 -4.32 1.57
N GLY A 208 -0.43 -3.17 2.19
CA GLY A 208 -1.52 -2.25 1.85
C GLY A 208 -1.07 -1.04 1.03
N SER A 209 -2.02 -0.15 0.70
CA SER A 209 -1.75 1.12 -0.01
C SER A 209 -0.88 2.07 0.81
N GLY A 210 -0.93 1.95 2.13
CA GLY A 210 -0.06 2.66 3.08
C GLY A 210 1.33 2.03 3.24
N GLY A 211 1.71 1.08 2.39
CA GLY A 211 2.97 0.34 2.48
C GLY A 211 2.86 -0.95 3.29
N VAL A 212 4.01 -1.61 3.47
CA VAL A 212 4.14 -2.82 4.29
C VAL A 212 4.09 -2.43 5.76
N LYS A 213 3.14 -2.99 6.51
CA LYS A 213 3.07 -2.87 7.98
C LYS A 213 3.20 -4.24 8.63
N ASN A 214 3.71 -4.27 9.86
CA ASN A 214 3.96 -5.50 10.62
C ASN A 214 4.86 -6.49 9.86
N GLN A 215 5.89 -5.98 9.18
CA GLN A 215 6.76 -6.81 8.34
C GLN A 215 7.31 -8.02 9.12
N LEU A 216 7.23 -9.19 8.50
CA LEU A 216 7.72 -10.44 9.08
C LEU A 216 9.25 -10.42 9.11
N THR A 217 9.84 -10.71 10.27
CA THR A 217 11.29 -10.78 10.44
C THR A 217 11.83 -12.15 10.03
N ALA A 218 13.12 -12.24 9.72
CA ALA A 218 13.76 -13.51 9.36
C ALA A 218 13.67 -14.55 10.49
N GLU A 219 13.73 -14.11 11.75
CA GLU A 219 13.60 -14.96 12.92
C GLU A 219 12.18 -15.51 13.06
N GLU A 220 11.16 -14.65 12.96
CA GLU A 220 9.76 -15.06 12.97
C GLU A 220 9.52 -16.14 11.89
N ILE A 221 9.98 -15.87 10.66
CA ILE A 221 9.87 -16.82 9.55
C ILE A 221 10.55 -18.14 9.87
N LYS A 222 11.74 -18.10 10.50
CA LYS A 222 12.52 -19.29 10.89
C LYS A 222 11.82 -20.11 12.00
N THR A 223 11.00 -19.51 12.84
CA THR A 223 10.35 -20.21 13.99
C THR A 223 8.91 -20.65 13.73
N ALA A 224 8.25 -20.07 12.71
CA ALA A 224 6.87 -20.36 12.35
C ALA A 224 6.66 -21.81 11.89
N ASP A 225 5.55 -22.41 12.34
CA ASP A 225 5.08 -23.74 11.88
C ASP A 225 4.58 -23.69 10.44
N CYS A 226 3.89 -22.62 10.09
CA CYS A 226 3.31 -22.41 8.78
C CYS A 226 3.15 -20.92 8.49
N ILE A 227 3.22 -20.57 7.21
CA ILE A 227 3.04 -19.20 6.72
C ILE A 227 1.86 -19.19 5.75
N ILE A 228 0.85 -18.35 6.03
CA ILE A 228 -0.35 -18.20 5.20
C ILE A 228 -0.19 -16.95 4.33
N ILE A 229 -0.07 -17.13 3.02
CA ILE A 229 -0.03 -16.04 2.05
C ILE A 229 -1.43 -15.91 1.45
N ALA A 230 -2.20 -14.93 1.93
CA ALA A 230 -3.51 -14.58 1.38
C ALA A 230 -3.36 -13.32 0.51
N ALA A 231 -3.00 -13.51 -0.76
CA ALA A 231 -2.60 -12.42 -1.63
C ALA A 231 -3.15 -12.55 -3.06
N ASP A 232 -3.56 -11.41 -3.61
CA ASP A 232 -4.00 -11.22 -5.01
C ASP A 232 -3.03 -10.33 -5.80
N THR A 233 -1.91 -9.95 -5.17
CA THR A 233 -0.79 -9.22 -5.78
C THR A 233 0.54 -9.89 -5.43
N ASN A 234 1.66 -9.39 -5.96
CA ASN A 234 2.97 -9.97 -5.69
C ASN A 234 3.43 -9.70 -4.27
N VAL A 235 3.97 -10.75 -3.63
CA VAL A 235 4.53 -10.73 -2.28
C VAL A 235 5.96 -11.24 -2.39
N GLU A 236 6.86 -10.71 -1.58
CA GLU A 236 8.23 -11.19 -1.52
C GLU A 236 8.28 -12.61 -0.95
N MET A 237 8.34 -13.61 -1.84
CA MET A 237 8.32 -15.03 -1.46
C MET A 237 9.71 -15.59 -1.15
N GLY A 238 10.79 -14.96 -1.65
CA GLY A 238 12.16 -15.47 -1.51
C GLY A 238 12.58 -15.71 -0.05
N ARG A 239 12.03 -14.92 0.87
CA ARG A 239 12.27 -15.05 2.33
C ARG A 239 11.60 -16.26 2.98
N PHE A 240 10.65 -16.93 2.33
CA PHE A 240 9.93 -18.10 2.88
C PHE A 240 10.51 -19.45 2.41
N ASN A 241 11.70 -19.45 1.81
CA ASN A 241 12.36 -20.66 1.34
C ASN A 241 12.59 -21.66 2.50
N GLY A 242 12.24 -22.93 2.28
CA GLY A 242 12.33 -23.99 3.27
C GLY A 242 11.21 -24.01 4.32
N LYS A 243 10.15 -23.21 4.16
CA LYS A 243 9.03 -23.15 5.12
C LYS A 243 7.73 -23.76 4.60
N PRO A 244 6.89 -24.35 5.46
CA PRO A 244 5.52 -24.72 5.08
C PRO A 244 4.72 -23.45 4.75
N VAL A 245 4.25 -23.33 3.52
CA VAL A 245 3.52 -22.15 3.04
C VAL A 245 2.18 -22.55 2.43
N ILE A 246 1.10 -21.98 2.94
CA ILE A 246 -0.23 -22.00 2.30
C ILE A 246 -0.34 -20.75 1.44
N GLN A 247 -0.56 -20.89 0.13
CA GLN A 247 -0.76 -19.75 -0.76
C GLN A 247 -2.20 -19.74 -1.30
N THR A 248 -2.90 -18.62 -1.09
CA THR A 248 -4.31 -18.44 -1.45
C THR A 248 -4.61 -17.00 -1.85
N ASN A 249 -5.84 -16.74 -2.32
CA ASN A 249 -6.34 -15.38 -2.60
C ASN A 249 -6.71 -14.64 -1.30
N VAL A 250 -6.81 -13.31 -1.37
CA VAL A 250 -7.18 -12.48 -0.20
C VAL A 250 -8.60 -12.82 0.26
N ALA A 251 -9.52 -13.09 -0.67
CA ALA A 251 -10.92 -13.43 -0.37
C ALA A 251 -11.06 -14.64 0.58
N ARG A 252 -10.23 -15.67 0.42
CA ARG A 252 -10.22 -16.83 1.33
C ARG A 252 -9.72 -16.44 2.73
N GLY A 253 -8.77 -15.51 2.83
CA GLY A 253 -8.34 -14.91 4.09
C GLY A 253 -9.46 -14.17 4.83
N ILE A 254 -10.41 -13.57 4.09
CA ILE A 254 -11.58 -12.87 4.64
C ILE A 254 -12.67 -13.87 5.04
N HIS A 255 -13.07 -14.77 4.13
CA HIS A 255 -14.28 -15.58 4.29
C HIS A 255 -14.06 -16.95 4.93
N LYS A 256 -12.83 -17.47 4.86
CA LYS A 256 -12.48 -18.82 5.33
C LYS A 256 -11.22 -18.81 6.22
N PRO A 257 -11.06 -17.87 7.18
CA PRO A 257 -9.86 -17.81 8.02
C PRO A 257 -9.74 -19.06 8.91
N GLN A 258 -10.85 -19.64 9.34
CA GLN A 258 -10.85 -20.86 10.15
C GLN A 258 -10.30 -22.06 9.38
N GLU A 259 -10.77 -22.28 8.14
CA GLU A 259 -10.26 -23.36 7.29
C GLU A 259 -8.75 -23.21 7.04
N LEU A 260 -8.26 -21.99 6.84
CA LEU A 260 -6.84 -21.73 6.60
C LEU A 260 -5.97 -22.03 7.83
N ILE A 261 -6.47 -21.69 9.03
CA ILE A 261 -5.79 -21.99 10.29
C ILE A 261 -5.83 -23.49 10.59
N GLU A 262 -6.95 -24.17 10.32
CA GLU A 262 -7.07 -25.63 10.44
C GLU A 262 -6.15 -26.36 9.45
N GLU A 263 -6.02 -25.89 8.20
CA GLU A 263 -5.06 -26.39 7.23
C GLU A 263 -3.61 -26.22 7.72
N ALA A 264 -3.29 -25.06 8.32
CA ALA A 264 -1.97 -24.80 8.90
C ALA A 264 -1.68 -25.74 10.10
N LEU A 265 -2.68 -26.00 10.95
CA LEU A 265 -2.58 -26.93 12.09
C LEU A 265 -2.43 -28.39 11.66
N ALA A 266 -3.08 -28.78 10.56
CA ALA A 266 -3.06 -30.16 10.07
C ALA A 266 -1.66 -30.62 9.63
N GLY A 267 -0.71 -29.70 9.45
CA GLY A 267 0.70 -29.99 9.16
C GLY A 267 0.97 -30.62 7.79
N LYS A 268 -0.04 -30.71 6.92
CA LYS A 268 0.05 -31.22 5.54
C LYS A 268 0.26 -30.10 4.52
N VAL A 269 1.10 -29.13 4.86
CA VAL A 269 1.34 -27.93 4.04
C VAL A 269 2.64 -28.11 3.25
N PRO A 270 2.64 -27.84 1.93
CA PRO A 270 3.86 -27.96 1.13
C PRO A 270 4.94 -26.98 1.58
N VAL A 271 6.20 -27.45 1.59
CA VAL A 271 7.37 -26.63 1.90
C VAL A 271 7.77 -25.85 0.65
N TYR A 272 7.83 -24.53 0.75
CA TYR A 272 8.21 -23.64 -0.33
C TYR A 272 9.71 -23.75 -0.63
N SER A 273 10.12 -24.04 -1.86
CA SER A 273 11.53 -24.07 -2.29
C SER A 273 11.81 -23.03 -3.38
N GLY A 274 12.56 -21.98 -3.03
CA GLY A 274 12.93 -20.88 -3.92
C GLY A 274 14.24 -21.16 -4.65
N GLY A 275 14.19 -21.80 -5.82
CA GLY A 275 15.32 -21.81 -6.78
C GLY A 275 15.49 -23.07 -7.63
N ALA A 276 15.34 -22.89 -8.95
CA ALA A 276 15.81 -23.71 -10.08
C ALA A 276 16.44 -25.11 -9.82
N GLN A 277 15.61 -26.14 -9.67
CA GLN A 277 15.89 -27.48 -10.18
C GLN A 277 14.54 -28.20 -10.41
N ASN A 278 14.35 -28.75 -11.62
CA ASN A 278 13.30 -29.73 -11.88
C ASN A 278 13.52 -30.93 -10.95
N VAL A 279 12.46 -31.43 -10.30
CA VAL A 279 12.03 -32.84 -10.35
C VAL A 279 10.84 -33.05 -9.41
N GLU A 280 9.79 -33.58 -10.05
CA GLU A 280 8.70 -34.42 -9.53
C GLU A 280 7.78 -33.91 -8.41
N GLU A 281 6.61 -33.47 -8.88
CA GLU A 281 5.33 -33.58 -8.19
C GLU A 281 5.19 -34.94 -7.48
N THR A 282 5.11 -34.91 -6.16
CA THR A 282 4.35 -35.93 -5.42
C THR A 282 3.27 -35.21 -4.61
N ALA A 283 2.03 -35.55 -4.94
CA ALA A 283 0.83 -34.81 -4.65
C ALA A 283 0.38 -34.85 -3.17
N GLY A 284 -0.22 -33.73 -2.75
CA GLY A 284 -1.05 -33.61 -1.55
C GLY A 284 -1.94 -32.36 -1.65
N SER A 285 -3.02 -32.47 -2.43
CA SER A 285 -4.23 -31.62 -2.47
C SER A 285 -4.13 -30.13 -2.08
N GLY A 286 -3.88 -29.27 -3.08
CA GLY A 286 -4.11 -27.83 -3.08
C GLY A 286 -3.72 -27.29 -4.46
N GLU A 287 -4.67 -26.75 -5.21
CA GLU A 287 -4.60 -26.49 -6.66
C GLU A 287 -3.26 -25.89 -7.14
N LYS A 288 -2.66 -26.50 -8.19
CA LYS A 288 -1.59 -25.85 -8.98
C LYS A 288 -2.08 -24.46 -9.37
N GLU A 289 -1.32 -23.42 -9.05
CA GLU A 289 -1.66 -22.05 -9.43
C GLU A 289 -1.84 -22.00 -10.96
N SER A 290 -3.09 -21.84 -11.42
CA SER A 290 -3.41 -21.89 -12.84
C SER A 290 -2.58 -20.86 -13.61
N VAL A 291 -2.11 -21.21 -14.80
CA VAL A 291 -1.39 -20.29 -15.71
C VAL A 291 -2.17 -18.97 -15.87
N GLY A 292 -3.51 -19.05 -15.93
CA GLY A 292 -4.37 -17.87 -16.00
C GLY A 292 -4.28 -16.97 -14.76
N ARG A 293 -4.20 -17.57 -13.56
CA ARG A 293 -4.06 -16.83 -12.29
C ARG A 293 -2.72 -16.12 -12.21
N LYS A 294 -1.64 -16.74 -12.69
CA LYS A 294 -0.31 -16.11 -12.78
C LYS A 294 -0.31 -14.90 -13.71
N ILE A 295 -0.84 -15.05 -14.93
CA ILE A 295 -0.97 -13.94 -15.89
C ILE A 295 -1.79 -12.80 -15.30
N TYR A 296 -2.90 -13.12 -14.62
CA TYR A 296 -3.72 -12.14 -13.93
C TYR A 296 -2.94 -11.39 -12.84
N LYS A 297 -2.17 -12.09 -12.02
CA LYS A 297 -1.33 -11.49 -10.98
C LYS A 297 -0.29 -10.54 -11.57
N ASP A 298 0.40 -10.95 -12.63
CA ASP A 298 1.39 -10.10 -13.32
C ASP A 298 0.74 -8.83 -13.90
N LEU A 299 -0.43 -8.98 -14.53
CA LEU A 299 -1.23 -7.88 -15.05
C LEU A 299 -1.65 -6.92 -13.94
N MET A 300 -2.23 -7.44 -12.85
CA MET A 300 -2.69 -6.63 -11.73
C MET A 300 -1.54 -5.91 -11.03
N ASN A 301 -0.35 -6.50 -10.98
CA ASN A 301 0.84 -5.81 -10.48
C ASN A 301 1.13 -4.54 -11.31
N GLY A 302 1.07 -4.65 -12.64
CA GLY A 302 1.18 -3.49 -13.53
C GLY A 302 0.09 -2.44 -13.30
N VAL A 303 -1.18 -2.88 -13.32
CA VAL A 303 -2.34 -2.00 -13.15
C VAL A 303 -2.24 -1.23 -11.84
N SER A 304 -2.00 -1.91 -10.72
CA SER A 304 -1.93 -1.26 -9.41
C SER A 304 -0.85 -0.21 -9.30
N HIS A 305 0.33 -0.43 -9.89
CA HIS A 305 1.42 0.54 -9.81
C HIS A 305 1.20 1.74 -10.75
N MET A 306 0.43 1.60 -11.84
CA MET A 306 0.09 2.74 -12.69
C MET A 306 -1.04 3.61 -12.11
N LEU A 307 -1.93 3.07 -11.26
CA LEU A 307 -3.09 3.79 -10.73
C LEU A 307 -2.74 5.13 -10.06
N PRO A 308 -1.74 5.24 -9.16
CA PRO A 308 -1.42 6.52 -8.52
C PRO A 308 -1.05 7.63 -9.52
N PHE A 309 -0.34 7.28 -10.60
CA PHE A 309 0.06 8.23 -11.65
C PHE A 309 -1.14 8.73 -12.43
N VAL A 310 -2.06 7.82 -12.75
CA VAL A 310 -3.30 8.10 -13.48
C VAL A 310 -4.25 8.96 -12.65
N ILE A 311 -4.43 8.62 -11.37
CA ILE A 311 -5.29 9.35 -10.44
C ILE A 311 -4.73 10.75 -10.19
N GLY A 312 -3.47 10.85 -9.77
CA GLY A 312 -2.83 12.14 -9.50
C GLY A 312 -2.77 13.02 -10.76
N GLY A 313 -2.36 12.44 -11.90
CA GLY A 313 -2.30 13.14 -13.17
C GLY A 313 -3.66 13.62 -13.66
N GLY A 314 -4.67 12.75 -13.59
CA GLY A 314 -6.04 13.05 -13.99
C GLY A 314 -6.70 14.14 -13.14
N ILE A 315 -6.49 14.14 -11.82
CA ILE A 315 -7.00 15.19 -10.92
C ILE A 315 -6.32 16.53 -11.23
N LEU A 316 -5.01 16.56 -11.46
CA LEU A 316 -4.32 17.80 -11.82
C LEU A 316 -4.79 18.36 -13.16
N ILE A 317 -4.99 17.50 -14.17
CA ILE A 317 -5.63 17.89 -15.44
C ILE A 317 -7.04 18.45 -15.19
N ALA A 318 -7.80 17.83 -14.28
CA ALA A 318 -9.13 18.32 -13.90
C ALA A 318 -9.11 19.71 -13.30
N LEU A 319 -8.20 19.94 -12.35
CA LEU A 319 -8.00 21.25 -11.74
C LEU A 319 -7.51 22.28 -12.76
N ALA A 320 -6.72 21.86 -13.74
CA ALA A 320 -6.29 22.75 -14.82
C ALA A 320 -7.50 23.35 -15.54
N PHE A 321 -8.45 22.55 -16.00
CA PHE A 321 -9.69 23.04 -16.61
C PHE A 321 -10.57 23.84 -15.63
N LEU A 322 -10.63 23.44 -14.36
CA LEU A 322 -11.45 24.13 -13.36
C LEU A 322 -10.97 25.56 -13.09
N PHE A 323 -9.65 25.76 -13.04
CA PHE A 323 -9.04 27.06 -12.77
C PHE A 323 -8.71 27.86 -14.04
N ASP A 324 -9.05 27.33 -15.22
CA ASP A 324 -8.80 28.02 -16.47
C ASP A 324 -9.97 28.89 -16.92
N ASP A 325 -9.68 29.85 -17.80
CA ASP A 325 -10.70 30.73 -18.37
C ASP A 325 -10.97 30.35 -19.83
N TYR A 326 -12.12 29.72 -20.07
CA TYR A 326 -12.58 29.32 -21.40
C TYR A 326 -12.73 30.50 -22.37
N SER A 327 -12.94 31.73 -21.88
CA SER A 327 -13.17 32.90 -22.73
C SER A 327 -11.91 33.44 -23.41
N ILE A 328 -10.72 33.08 -22.92
CA ILE A 328 -9.44 33.53 -23.47
C ILE A 328 -9.20 32.87 -24.83
N ASP A 329 -9.15 31.54 -24.85
CA ASP A 329 -9.08 30.74 -26.07
C ASP A 329 -9.74 29.38 -25.82
N PRO A 330 -10.93 29.12 -26.39
CA PRO A 330 -11.60 27.83 -26.29
C PRO A 330 -10.75 26.64 -26.77
N ALA A 331 -9.83 26.85 -27.72
CA ALA A 331 -8.98 25.78 -28.24
C ALA A 331 -7.85 25.39 -27.27
N SER A 332 -7.46 26.31 -26.38
CA SER A 332 -6.38 26.14 -25.41
C SER A 332 -6.92 25.98 -23.97
N PHE A 333 -8.22 25.73 -23.82
CA PHE A 333 -8.86 25.53 -22.52
C PHE A 333 -8.17 24.43 -21.71
N GLY A 334 -7.98 24.68 -20.42
CA GLY A 334 -7.11 23.94 -19.52
C GLY A 334 -5.66 24.44 -19.50
N SER A 335 -5.31 25.46 -20.27
CA SER A 335 -3.95 26.02 -20.35
C SER A 335 -3.90 27.52 -20.71
N ASN A 336 -5.03 28.23 -20.69
CA ASN A 336 -5.08 29.67 -21.00
C ASN A 336 -4.38 30.53 -19.94
N THR A 337 -4.42 30.13 -18.67
CA THR A 337 -3.73 30.81 -17.56
C THR A 337 -2.43 30.10 -17.17
N PRO A 338 -1.42 30.82 -16.64
CA PRO A 338 -0.16 30.20 -16.18
C PRO A 338 -0.36 29.10 -15.12
N PHE A 339 -1.34 29.27 -14.23
CA PHE A 339 -1.66 28.29 -13.20
C PHE A 339 -2.31 27.03 -13.79
N ALA A 340 -3.30 27.20 -14.68
CA ALA A 340 -3.90 26.07 -15.40
C ALA A 340 -2.85 25.33 -16.25
N ALA A 341 -2.00 26.06 -16.97
CA ALA A 341 -0.92 25.47 -17.76
C ALA A 341 0.10 24.69 -16.91
N PHE A 342 0.42 25.17 -15.71
CA PHE A 342 1.24 24.43 -14.74
C PHE A 342 0.58 23.11 -14.35
N LEU A 343 -0.70 23.15 -13.95
CA LEU A 343 -1.46 21.97 -13.55
C LEU A 343 -1.59 20.97 -14.70
N MET A 344 -1.89 21.45 -15.91
CA MET A 344 -1.98 20.63 -17.12
C MET A 344 -0.64 19.97 -17.45
N LYS A 345 0.48 20.70 -17.34
CA LYS A 345 1.81 20.15 -17.62
C LYS A 345 2.20 19.06 -16.62
N VAL A 346 2.04 19.32 -15.32
CA VAL A 346 2.37 18.33 -14.28
C VAL A 346 1.43 17.11 -14.39
N GLY A 347 0.13 17.36 -14.53
CA GLY A 347 -0.88 16.32 -14.66
C GLY A 347 -0.69 15.45 -15.89
N GLY A 348 -0.48 16.07 -17.06
CA GLY A 348 -0.18 15.38 -18.32
C GLY A 348 1.12 14.57 -18.27
N THR A 349 2.15 15.09 -17.59
CA THR A 349 3.41 14.35 -17.40
C THR A 349 3.19 13.11 -16.53
N ALA A 350 2.49 13.24 -15.39
CA ALA A 350 2.16 12.10 -14.54
C ALA A 350 1.31 11.06 -15.30
N PHE A 351 0.33 11.51 -16.08
CA PHE A 351 -0.51 10.64 -16.90
C PHE A 351 0.31 9.92 -17.99
N ALA A 352 1.31 10.56 -18.59
CA ALA A 352 2.19 9.95 -19.58
C ALA A 352 3.03 8.77 -19.03
N PHE A 353 3.26 8.72 -17.70
CA PHE A 353 3.92 7.58 -17.05
C PHE A 353 3.02 6.35 -16.89
N MET A 354 1.71 6.46 -17.16
CA MET A 354 0.77 5.33 -17.06
C MET A 354 1.26 4.08 -17.80
N LEU A 355 1.60 4.21 -19.09
CA LEU A 355 1.99 3.08 -19.94
C LEU A 355 3.39 2.52 -19.62
N PRO A 356 4.43 3.35 -19.42
CA PRO A 356 5.70 2.89 -18.91
C PRO A 356 5.54 2.12 -17.59
N VAL A 357 4.87 2.70 -16.60
CA VAL A 357 4.72 2.09 -15.26
C VAL A 357 3.98 0.76 -15.34
N LEU A 358 2.87 0.70 -16.09
CA LEU A 358 2.14 -0.54 -16.36
C LEU A 358 3.07 -1.65 -16.88
N ALA A 359 3.79 -1.37 -17.97
CA ALA A 359 4.65 -2.36 -18.62
C ALA A 359 5.84 -2.78 -17.72
N GLY A 360 6.46 -1.82 -17.04
CA GLY A 360 7.57 -2.06 -16.12
C GLY A 360 7.21 -3.00 -14.98
N TYR A 361 6.07 -2.76 -14.32
CA TYR A 361 5.66 -3.58 -13.18
C TYR A 361 5.08 -4.94 -13.59
N ILE A 362 4.51 -5.09 -14.80
CA ILE A 362 4.26 -6.43 -15.39
C ILE A 362 5.59 -7.17 -15.57
N ALA A 363 6.55 -6.53 -16.23
CA ALA A 363 7.85 -7.15 -16.51
C ALA A 363 8.60 -7.54 -15.22
N MET A 364 8.55 -6.66 -14.21
CA MET A 364 9.12 -6.91 -12.89
C MET A 364 8.43 -8.07 -12.16
N SER A 365 7.11 -8.23 -12.28
CA SER A 365 6.40 -9.38 -11.68
C SER A 365 6.89 -10.71 -12.26
N ILE A 366 7.29 -10.72 -13.53
CA ILE A 366 7.75 -11.91 -14.25
C ILE A 366 9.23 -12.22 -14.00
N ALA A 367 10.09 -11.20 -13.99
CA ALA A 367 11.55 -11.37 -13.98
C ALA A 367 12.30 -10.44 -13.01
N ASP A 368 11.64 -10.00 -11.94
CA ASP A 368 12.17 -9.17 -10.85
C ASP A 368 12.71 -7.80 -11.31
N ARG A 369 13.41 -7.11 -10.39
CA ARG A 369 13.97 -5.77 -10.59
C ARG A 369 14.73 -5.56 -11.92
N PRO A 370 15.53 -6.52 -12.43
CA PRO A 370 16.25 -6.31 -13.70
C PRO A 370 15.35 -6.09 -14.92
N ALA A 371 14.09 -6.53 -14.87
CA ALA A 371 13.14 -6.37 -15.97
C ALA A 371 12.45 -5.00 -15.98
N LEU A 372 12.54 -4.23 -14.90
CA LEU A 372 11.82 -2.98 -14.72
C LEU A 372 12.19 -1.95 -15.80
N ALA A 373 13.48 -1.71 -16.03
CA ALA A 373 13.95 -0.76 -17.03
C ALA A 373 13.53 -1.16 -18.46
N VAL A 374 13.58 -2.46 -18.76
CA VAL A 374 13.18 -3.02 -20.06
C VAL A 374 11.69 -2.82 -20.30
N GLY A 375 10.86 -3.09 -19.28
CA GLY A 375 9.43 -2.85 -19.34
C GLY A 375 9.06 -1.37 -19.43
N PHE A 376 9.72 -0.47 -18.68
CA PHE A 376 9.51 0.97 -18.78
C PHE A 376 9.78 1.50 -20.20
N VAL A 377 10.91 1.12 -20.79
CA VAL A 377 11.23 1.53 -22.16
C VAL A 377 10.24 0.93 -23.14
N GLY A 378 9.88 -0.36 -22.99
CA GLY A 378 8.87 -1.00 -23.83
C GLY A 378 7.51 -0.30 -23.79
N GLY A 379 7.02 0.03 -22.58
CA GLY A 379 5.78 0.77 -22.39
C GLY A 379 5.82 2.19 -22.96
N MET A 380 6.97 2.86 -22.87
CA MET A 380 7.14 4.18 -23.48
C MET A 380 7.15 4.10 -25.01
N LEU A 381 7.79 3.09 -25.58
CA LEU A 381 7.76 2.84 -27.03
C LEU A 381 6.37 2.46 -27.53
N ALA A 382 5.55 1.80 -26.70
CA ALA A 382 4.14 1.57 -27.04
C ALA A 382 3.36 2.89 -27.12
N ASN A 383 3.64 3.82 -26.20
CA ASN A 383 3.01 5.14 -26.17
C ASN A 383 3.40 5.99 -27.40
N THR A 384 4.70 6.14 -27.67
CA THR A 384 5.17 6.94 -28.83
C THR A 384 4.93 6.26 -30.17
N GLY A 385 4.83 4.93 -30.21
CA GLY A 385 4.62 4.15 -31.42
C GLY A 385 3.16 3.95 -31.83
N GLY A 386 2.20 4.57 -31.13
CA GLY A 386 0.77 4.50 -31.45
C GLY A 386 0.06 3.19 -31.04
N ALA A 387 0.79 2.23 -30.47
CA ALA A 387 0.24 0.98 -29.97
C ALA A 387 -0.57 1.15 -28.67
N GLY A 388 -0.32 2.25 -27.94
CA GLY A 388 -1.11 2.69 -26.79
C GLY A 388 -1.13 1.64 -25.67
N PHE A 389 -2.28 1.55 -24.98
CA PHE A 389 -2.44 0.65 -23.84
C PHE A 389 -2.21 -0.82 -24.18
N LEU A 390 -2.73 -1.29 -25.32
CA LEU A 390 -2.54 -2.68 -25.78
C LEU A 390 -1.07 -2.99 -26.06
N GLY A 391 -0.36 -2.05 -26.68
CA GLY A 391 1.08 -2.17 -26.89
C GLY A 391 1.86 -2.25 -25.58
N ALA A 392 1.49 -1.45 -24.58
CA ALA A 392 2.16 -1.43 -23.28
C ALA A 392 1.93 -2.73 -22.50
N LEU A 393 0.72 -3.29 -22.58
CA LEU A 393 0.41 -4.61 -22.03
C LEU A 393 1.32 -5.69 -22.62
N LEU A 394 1.40 -5.76 -23.95
CA LEU A 394 2.27 -6.71 -24.66
C LEU A 394 3.74 -6.47 -24.34
N ALA A 395 4.17 -5.21 -24.28
CA ALA A 395 5.53 -4.82 -23.94
C ALA A 395 5.93 -5.31 -22.55
N GLY A 396 5.05 -5.21 -21.55
CA GLY A 396 5.32 -5.68 -20.20
C GLY A 396 5.57 -7.19 -20.11
N PHE A 397 4.70 -7.99 -20.73
CA PHE A 397 4.89 -9.44 -20.78
C PHE A 397 6.14 -9.81 -21.60
N ALA A 398 6.32 -9.21 -22.77
CA ALA A 398 7.47 -9.46 -23.63
C ALA A 398 8.78 -9.12 -22.93
N ALA A 399 8.86 -7.96 -22.27
CA ALA A 399 10.03 -7.54 -21.51
C ALA A 399 10.36 -8.50 -20.37
N GLY A 400 9.34 -8.93 -19.61
CA GLY A 400 9.51 -9.90 -18.52
C GLY A 400 10.10 -11.22 -18.99
N TYR A 401 9.49 -11.84 -20.01
CA TYR A 401 9.99 -13.11 -20.56
C TYR A 401 11.33 -12.97 -21.28
N LEU A 402 11.58 -11.83 -21.93
CA LEU A 402 12.86 -11.53 -22.56
C LEU A 402 13.98 -11.48 -21.52
N VAL A 403 13.78 -10.78 -20.41
CA VAL A 403 14.78 -10.72 -19.33
C VAL A 403 14.96 -12.06 -18.64
N MET A 404 13.90 -12.86 -18.49
CA MET A 404 14.02 -14.24 -18.02
C MET A 404 14.88 -15.09 -18.98
N GLY A 405 14.73 -14.90 -20.28
CA GLY A 405 15.59 -15.50 -21.31
C GLY A 405 17.05 -15.05 -21.17
N LEU A 406 17.30 -13.75 -20.99
CA LEU A 406 18.64 -13.22 -20.77
C LEU A 406 19.29 -13.80 -19.50
N LYS A 407 18.56 -13.88 -18.38
CA LYS A 407 19.04 -14.54 -17.14
C LYS A 407 19.48 -15.98 -17.42
N LYS A 408 18.72 -16.71 -18.24
CA LYS A 408 19.03 -18.10 -18.62
C LYS A 408 20.27 -18.18 -19.52
N VAL A 409 20.37 -17.33 -20.54
CA VAL A 409 21.50 -17.30 -21.49
C VAL A 409 22.81 -16.97 -20.77
N PHE A 410 22.79 -15.98 -19.87
CA PHE A 410 23.98 -15.53 -19.15
C PHE A 410 24.22 -16.24 -17.81
N SER A 411 23.47 -17.31 -17.51
CA SER A 411 23.64 -18.11 -16.29
C SER A 411 25.00 -18.79 -16.19
N LYS A 412 25.66 -19.08 -17.33
CA LYS A 412 26.95 -19.79 -17.39
C LYS A 412 28.19 -18.89 -17.31
N LEU A 413 28.03 -17.57 -17.13
CA LEU A 413 29.18 -16.67 -17.02
C LEU A 413 29.97 -16.92 -15.71
N PRO A 414 31.29 -16.63 -15.70
CA PRO A 414 32.12 -16.77 -14.50
C PRO A 414 31.62 -15.94 -13.31
N ALA A 415 31.87 -16.41 -12.09
CA ALA A 415 31.44 -15.75 -10.84
C ALA A 415 31.91 -14.30 -10.70
N SER A 416 33.08 -13.96 -11.28
CA SER A 416 33.60 -12.58 -11.32
C SER A 416 32.72 -11.59 -12.08
N LEU A 417 31.78 -12.08 -12.91
CA LEU A 417 30.84 -11.27 -13.69
C LEU A 417 29.42 -11.27 -13.12
N GLU A 418 29.15 -11.88 -11.96
CA GLU A 418 27.79 -11.87 -11.39
C GLU A 418 27.29 -10.46 -11.09
N GLY A 419 28.15 -9.59 -10.57
CA GLY A 419 27.79 -8.20 -10.26
C GLY A 419 27.44 -7.35 -11.50
N ILE A 420 28.05 -7.65 -12.67
CA ILE A 420 27.82 -6.87 -13.89
C ILE A 420 26.54 -7.27 -14.63
N LYS A 421 26.01 -8.48 -14.37
CA LYS A 421 24.80 -9.01 -15.04
C LYS A 421 23.58 -8.10 -14.85
N PRO A 422 23.12 -7.80 -13.62
CA PRO A 422 21.93 -6.95 -13.42
C PRO A 422 22.19 -5.47 -13.67
N ILE A 423 23.44 -5.01 -13.60
CA ILE A 423 23.79 -3.58 -13.75
C ILE A 423 23.95 -3.20 -15.22
N LEU A 424 24.57 -4.06 -16.04
CA LEU A 424 24.93 -3.74 -17.41
C LEU A 424 24.30 -4.71 -18.42
N ILE A 425 24.47 -6.02 -18.23
CA ILE A 425 24.13 -7.01 -19.26
C ILE A 425 22.62 -7.06 -19.50
N TYR A 426 21.82 -7.28 -18.45
CA TYR A 426 20.36 -7.36 -18.60
C TYR A 426 19.74 -6.04 -19.06
N PRO A 427 20.12 -4.86 -18.51
CA PRO A 427 19.59 -3.59 -19.00
C PRO A 427 19.98 -3.30 -20.46
N PHE A 428 21.24 -3.49 -20.85
CA PHE A 428 21.70 -3.20 -22.21
C PHE A 428 21.01 -4.08 -23.25
N PHE A 429 21.15 -5.41 -23.12
CA PHE A 429 20.54 -6.33 -24.08
C PHE A 429 19.01 -6.33 -23.97
N GLY A 430 18.48 -6.15 -22.76
CA GLY A 430 17.05 -6.03 -22.54
C GLY A 430 16.44 -4.86 -23.30
N ILE A 431 16.97 -3.65 -23.10
CA ILE A 431 16.48 -2.43 -23.75
C ILE A 431 16.67 -2.49 -25.27
N LEU A 432 17.82 -2.99 -25.75
CA LEU A 432 18.07 -3.13 -27.19
C LEU A 432 17.04 -4.07 -27.84
N LEU A 433 16.84 -5.25 -27.26
CA LEU A 433 15.98 -6.28 -27.83
C LEU A 433 14.50 -5.93 -27.69
N ILE A 434 14.05 -5.39 -26.55
CA ILE A 434 12.67 -4.91 -26.43
C ILE A 434 12.42 -3.73 -27.36
N GLY A 435 13.41 -2.86 -27.57
CA GLY A 435 13.32 -1.75 -28.51
C GLY A 435 13.11 -2.24 -29.94
N ALA A 436 13.93 -3.18 -30.39
CA ALA A 436 13.79 -3.81 -31.70
C ALA A 436 12.43 -4.52 -31.84
N LEU A 437 12.02 -5.28 -30.82
CA LEU A 437 10.75 -6.00 -30.82
C LEU A 437 9.56 -5.03 -30.89
N MET A 438 9.57 -3.95 -30.11
CA MET A 438 8.50 -2.96 -30.11
C MET A 438 8.43 -2.22 -31.44
N VAL A 439 9.56 -1.70 -31.93
CA VAL A 439 9.57 -0.88 -33.14
C VAL A 439 9.22 -1.67 -34.40
N PHE A 440 9.80 -2.87 -34.58
CA PHE A 440 9.68 -3.60 -35.84
C PHE A 440 8.58 -4.66 -35.84
N VAL A 441 8.18 -5.18 -34.67
CA VAL A 441 7.28 -6.34 -34.60
C VAL A 441 5.95 -6.01 -33.94
N ILE A 442 5.95 -5.33 -32.78
CA ILE A 442 4.73 -5.15 -31.99
C ILE A 442 3.98 -3.87 -32.37
N ASN A 443 4.65 -2.72 -32.45
CA ASN A 443 3.98 -1.44 -32.68
C ASN A 443 3.21 -1.39 -34.01
N PRO A 444 3.76 -1.81 -35.16
CA PRO A 444 3.04 -1.69 -36.43
C PRO A 444 1.68 -2.40 -36.44
N PRO A 445 1.56 -3.71 -36.10
CA PRO A 445 0.26 -4.38 -36.11
C PRO A 445 -0.66 -3.91 -34.97
N VAL A 446 -0.11 -3.58 -33.80
CA VAL A 446 -0.94 -3.17 -32.65
C VAL A 446 -1.48 -1.75 -32.81
N ALA A 447 -0.71 -0.83 -33.39
CA ALA A 447 -1.19 0.50 -33.75
C ALA A 447 -2.31 0.41 -34.81
N ALA A 448 -2.17 -0.48 -35.80
CA ALA A 448 -3.23 -0.74 -36.78
C ALA A 448 -4.49 -1.31 -36.13
N LEU A 449 -4.34 -2.27 -35.20
CA LEU A 449 -5.45 -2.80 -34.41
C LEU A 449 -6.11 -1.70 -33.57
N ASN A 450 -5.32 -0.85 -32.91
CA ASN A 450 -5.81 0.25 -32.09
C ASN A 450 -6.63 1.23 -32.94
N ALA A 451 -6.13 1.62 -34.12
CA ALA A 451 -6.85 2.46 -35.06
C ALA A 451 -8.17 1.82 -35.53
N ALA A 452 -8.16 0.50 -35.82
CA ALA A 452 -9.37 -0.23 -36.20
C ALA A 452 -10.40 -0.30 -35.06
N LEU A 453 -9.95 -0.54 -33.82
CA LEU A 453 -10.81 -0.53 -32.64
C LEU A 453 -11.41 0.87 -32.40
N SER A 454 -10.60 1.92 -32.45
CA SER A 454 -11.08 3.30 -32.30
C SER A 454 -12.08 3.66 -33.39
N ALA A 455 -11.83 3.28 -34.65
CA ALA A 455 -12.77 3.48 -35.74
C ALA A 455 -14.08 2.70 -35.52
N GLY A 456 -13.98 1.45 -35.07
CA GLY A 456 -15.12 0.61 -34.72
C GLY A 456 -15.99 1.26 -33.63
N LEU A 457 -15.38 1.66 -32.51
CA LEU A 457 -16.05 2.34 -31.41
C LEU A 457 -16.70 3.67 -31.84
N ASN A 458 -16.01 4.46 -32.68
CA ASN A 458 -16.54 5.71 -33.23
C ASN A 458 -17.71 5.49 -34.20
N SER A 459 -17.73 4.36 -34.91
CA SER A 459 -18.81 4.01 -35.85
C SER A 459 -20.04 3.40 -35.16
N MET A 460 -19.97 3.12 -33.86
CA MET A 460 -21.09 2.52 -33.12
C MET A 460 -22.31 3.45 -33.12
N GLY A 461 -23.44 2.93 -33.60
CA GLY A 461 -24.74 3.58 -33.42
C GLY A 461 -25.14 3.62 -31.94
N THR A 462 -26.05 4.54 -31.60
CA THR A 462 -26.48 4.81 -30.22
C THR A 462 -26.88 3.55 -29.44
N SER A 463 -27.64 2.63 -30.04
CA SER A 463 -28.06 1.39 -29.38
C SER A 463 -26.88 0.52 -28.94
N SER A 464 -25.82 0.44 -29.75
CA SER A 464 -24.63 -0.34 -29.42
C SER A 464 -23.83 0.32 -28.30
N LYS A 465 -23.72 1.66 -28.32
CA LYS A 465 -23.07 2.42 -27.24
C LYS A 465 -23.78 2.23 -25.90
N VAL A 466 -25.11 2.24 -25.91
CA VAL A 466 -25.91 1.98 -24.70
C VAL A 466 -25.64 0.58 -24.16
N ILE A 467 -25.63 -0.45 -25.02
CA ILE A 467 -25.31 -1.83 -24.59
C ILE A 467 -23.90 -1.90 -24.00
N LEU A 468 -22.93 -1.24 -24.62
CA LEU A 468 -21.57 -1.16 -24.08
C LEU A 468 -21.55 -0.49 -22.70
N GLY A 469 -22.27 0.62 -22.53
CA GLY A 469 -22.43 1.29 -21.24
C GLY A 469 -23.08 0.41 -20.18
N ILE A 470 -24.10 -0.37 -20.53
CA ILE A 470 -24.76 -1.34 -19.64
C ILE A 470 -23.76 -2.37 -19.14
N VAL A 471 -22.98 -2.96 -20.04
CA VAL A 471 -21.99 -3.98 -19.70
C VAL A 471 -20.91 -3.40 -18.79
N LEU A 472 -20.28 -2.29 -19.21
CA LEU A 472 -19.17 -1.70 -18.47
C LEU A 472 -19.61 -1.15 -17.12
N GLY A 473 -20.74 -0.45 -17.05
CA GLY A 473 -21.31 0.04 -15.81
C GLY A 473 -21.70 -1.10 -14.86
N GLY A 474 -22.32 -2.16 -15.38
CA GLY A 474 -22.65 -3.34 -14.58
C GLY A 474 -21.44 -4.06 -14.01
N MET A 475 -20.38 -4.24 -14.83
CA MET A 475 -19.12 -4.87 -14.41
C MET A 475 -18.46 -4.15 -13.21
N MET A 476 -18.61 -2.83 -13.09
CA MET A 476 -18.09 -2.07 -11.95
C MET A 476 -18.70 -2.51 -10.61
N ALA A 477 -19.91 -3.08 -10.60
CA ALA A 477 -20.58 -3.46 -9.37
C ALA A 477 -20.48 -4.95 -9.03
N VAL A 478 -19.91 -5.78 -9.92
CA VAL A 478 -19.92 -7.24 -9.78
C VAL A 478 -19.16 -7.70 -8.53
N ASP A 479 -17.99 -7.12 -8.29
CA ASP A 479 -17.09 -7.50 -7.21
C ASP A 479 -16.43 -6.31 -6.51
N MET A 480 -16.98 -5.10 -6.69
CA MET A 480 -16.73 -3.90 -5.86
C MET A 480 -15.24 -3.57 -5.66
N GLY A 481 -14.45 -3.66 -6.73
CA GLY A 481 -12.99 -3.46 -6.72
C GLY A 481 -12.19 -4.74 -6.96
N GLY A 482 -12.89 -5.87 -7.16
CA GLY A 482 -12.31 -7.14 -7.60
C GLY A 482 -11.93 -7.18 -9.10
N PRO A 483 -11.60 -8.38 -9.63
CA PRO A 483 -11.15 -8.57 -11.01
C PRO A 483 -12.07 -8.00 -12.10
N VAL A 484 -13.39 -8.16 -11.97
CA VAL A 484 -14.38 -7.76 -12.99
C VAL A 484 -14.54 -6.24 -13.01
N ASN A 485 -14.63 -5.60 -11.84
CA ASN A 485 -14.60 -4.15 -11.72
C ASN A 485 -13.30 -3.60 -12.33
N LYS A 486 -12.14 -4.14 -11.94
CA LYS A 486 -10.84 -3.69 -12.45
C LYS A 486 -10.69 -3.89 -13.96
N ALA A 487 -11.27 -4.94 -14.52
CA ALA A 487 -11.29 -5.14 -15.97
C ALA A 487 -12.06 -4.01 -16.68
N SER A 488 -13.26 -3.66 -16.19
CA SER A 488 -14.05 -2.54 -16.72
C SER A 488 -13.32 -1.20 -16.56
N TYR A 489 -12.74 -0.97 -15.37
CA TYR A 489 -11.97 0.22 -15.07
C TYR A 489 -10.75 0.38 -16.00
N THR A 490 -9.97 -0.70 -16.14
CA THR A 490 -8.78 -0.73 -17.01
C THR A 490 -9.17 -0.50 -18.48
N PHE A 491 -10.31 -1.04 -18.92
CA PHE A 491 -10.85 -0.75 -20.26
C PHE A 491 -11.22 0.74 -20.42
N GLY A 492 -11.81 1.36 -19.41
CA GLY A 492 -12.06 2.81 -19.37
C GLY A 492 -10.77 3.63 -19.48
N LEU A 493 -9.73 3.27 -18.74
CA LEU A 493 -8.41 3.91 -18.83
C LEU A 493 -7.78 3.77 -20.21
N ALA A 494 -7.82 2.58 -20.80
CA ALA A 494 -7.32 2.34 -22.14
C ALA A 494 -8.07 3.20 -23.17
N SER A 495 -9.38 3.38 -22.97
CA SER A 495 -10.23 4.20 -23.83
C SER A 495 -9.86 5.68 -23.79
N LEU A 496 -9.49 6.22 -22.61
CA LEU A 496 -8.98 7.59 -22.48
C LEU A 496 -7.75 7.86 -23.36
N ALA A 497 -6.83 6.90 -23.42
CA ALA A 497 -5.62 7.01 -24.26
C ALA A 497 -5.94 7.08 -25.77
N THR A 498 -7.16 6.68 -26.17
CA THR A 498 -7.65 6.74 -27.56
C THR A 498 -8.69 7.85 -27.79
N GLY A 499 -8.90 8.72 -26.80
CA GLY A 499 -9.88 9.82 -26.88
C GLY A 499 -11.34 9.42 -26.70
N GLN A 500 -11.61 8.18 -26.27
CA GLN A 500 -12.98 7.68 -26.05
C GLN A 500 -13.46 8.00 -24.64
N PHE A 501 -13.81 9.27 -24.41
CA PHE A 501 -14.20 9.80 -23.10
C PHE A 501 -15.59 9.36 -22.63
N ASP A 502 -16.45 8.92 -23.53
CA ASP A 502 -17.79 8.39 -23.22
C ASP A 502 -17.72 7.06 -22.46
N ILE A 503 -16.77 6.20 -22.83
CA ILE A 503 -16.49 4.93 -22.13
C ILE A 503 -16.09 5.19 -20.69
N MET A 504 -15.18 6.12 -20.44
CA MET A 504 -14.75 6.44 -19.08
C MET A 504 -15.90 7.03 -18.24
N ALA A 505 -16.77 7.86 -18.82
CA ALA A 505 -17.94 8.37 -18.13
C ALA A 505 -18.90 7.25 -17.69
N ALA A 506 -19.15 6.26 -18.55
CA ALA A 506 -20.00 5.12 -18.24
C ALA A 506 -19.41 4.23 -17.13
N VAL A 507 -18.10 3.97 -17.19
CA VAL A 507 -17.36 3.23 -16.16
C VAL A 507 -17.42 3.98 -14.82
N MET A 508 -17.17 5.29 -14.82
CA MET A 508 -17.15 6.06 -13.57
C MET A 508 -18.52 6.11 -12.91
N VAL A 509 -19.56 6.50 -13.65
CA VAL A 509 -20.91 6.56 -13.08
C VAL A 509 -21.37 5.20 -12.57
N GLY A 510 -21.00 4.12 -13.27
CA GLY A 510 -21.28 2.75 -12.85
C GLY A 510 -20.68 2.42 -11.47
N GLY A 511 -19.41 2.75 -11.22
CA GLY A 511 -18.79 2.48 -9.92
C GLY A 511 -19.22 3.42 -8.78
N MET A 512 -19.84 4.56 -9.09
CA MET A 512 -20.42 5.46 -8.08
C MET A 512 -21.73 4.91 -7.49
N VAL A 513 -22.50 4.14 -8.28
CA VAL A 513 -23.85 3.69 -7.92
C VAL A 513 -23.91 2.74 -6.71
N PRO A 514 -23.06 1.70 -6.57
CA PRO A 514 -23.22 0.70 -5.50
C PRO A 514 -23.30 1.29 -4.08
N PRO A 515 -22.32 2.09 -3.62
CA PRO A 515 -22.42 2.75 -2.31
C PRO A 515 -23.59 3.74 -2.22
N LEU A 516 -23.90 4.52 -3.26
CA LEU A 516 -25.06 5.44 -3.22
C LEU A 516 -26.40 4.72 -3.08
N GLY A 517 -26.58 3.62 -3.82
CA GLY A 517 -27.78 2.80 -3.73
C GLY A 517 -27.98 2.19 -2.35
N ILE A 518 -26.89 1.75 -1.70
CA ILE A 518 -26.91 1.27 -0.32
C ILE A 518 -27.24 2.40 0.65
N ALA A 519 -26.56 3.54 0.55
CA ALA A 519 -26.77 4.70 1.43
C ALA A 519 -28.22 5.20 1.39
N LEU A 520 -28.82 5.24 0.20
CA LEU A 520 -30.23 5.56 0.03
C LEU A 520 -31.13 4.49 0.65
N ALA A 521 -30.81 3.20 0.48
CA ALA A 521 -31.63 2.12 1.00
C ALA A 521 -31.64 2.10 2.54
N THR A 522 -30.48 2.29 3.17
CA THR A 522 -30.34 2.35 4.63
C THR A 522 -31.03 3.58 5.23
N THR A 523 -31.07 4.69 4.48
CA THR A 523 -31.70 5.94 4.93
C THR A 523 -33.22 5.91 4.81
N ILE A 524 -33.75 5.38 3.71
CA ILE A 524 -35.19 5.41 3.39
C ILE A 524 -35.92 4.19 3.96
N PHE A 525 -35.35 2.99 3.82
CA PHE A 525 -35.97 1.73 4.23
C PHE A 525 -35.36 1.19 5.52
N LYS A 526 -35.28 2.04 6.55
CA LYS A 526 -34.60 1.78 7.83
C LYS A 526 -34.99 0.46 8.51
N ASN A 527 -36.23 0.01 8.33
CA ASN A 527 -36.76 -1.23 8.90
C ASN A 527 -36.19 -2.52 8.27
N ARG A 528 -35.34 -2.41 7.24
CA ARG A 528 -34.70 -3.55 6.56
C ARG A 528 -33.22 -3.72 6.94
N PHE A 529 -32.68 -2.84 7.78
CA PHE A 529 -31.26 -2.75 8.13
C PHE A 529 -31.07 -2.65 9.65
N THR A 530 -30.00 -3.24 10.18
CA THR A 530 -29.59 -3.07 11.59
C THR A 530 -29.21 -1.62 11.90
N LYS A 531 -29.04 -1.29 13.19
CA LYS A 531 -28.48 0.01 13.60
C LYS A 531 -27.07 0.23 13.03
N LYS A 532 -26.20 -0.80 13.13
CA LYS A 532 -24.85 -0.79 12.58
C LYS A 532 -24.81 -0.58 11.06
N GLU A 533 -25.65 -1.30 10.31
CA GLU A 533 -25.80 -1.12 8.85
C GLU A 533 -26.26 0.31 8.49
N ARG A 534 -27.16 0.90 9.29
CA ARG A 534 -27.64 2.28 9.07
C ARG A 534 -26.56 3.31 9.32
N GLU A 535 -25.78 3.16 10.38
CA GLU A 535 -24.65 4.04 10.70
C GLU A 535 -23.55 3.94 9.63
N ALA A 536 -23.19 2.73 9.22
CA ALA A 536 -22.24 2.49 8.13
C ALA A 536 -22.74 3.05 6.78
N GLY A 537 -24.05 3.02 6.53
CA GLY A 537 -24.65 3.51 5.29
C GLY A 537 -24.50 5.02 5.07
N ILE A 538 -24.29 5.81 6.13
CA ILE A 538 -24.06 7.27 6.01
C ILE A 538 -22.74 7.55 5.30
N ALA A 539 -21.68 6.80 5.64
CA ALA A 539 -20.37 6.95 5.01
C ALA A 539 -20.42 6.66 3.50
N ASN A 540 -21.34 5.80 3.07
CA ASN A 540 -21.50 5.40 1.67
C ASN A 540 -21.98 6.53 0.75
N TYR A 541 -22.60 7.61 1.27
CA TYR A 541 -22.85 8.80 0.44
C TYR A 541 -21.54 9.41 -0.06
N VAL A 542 -20.57 9.59 0.84
CA VAL A 542 -19.27 10.16 0.51
C VAL A 542 -18.48 9.22 -0.38
N MET A 543 -18.46 7.93 -0.05
CA MET A 543 -17.74 6.93 -0.85
C MET A 543 -18.29 6.86 -2.28
N GLY A 544 -19.61 6.85 -2.44
CA GLY A 544 -20.22 6.81 -3.77
C GLY A 544 -20.04 8.09 -4.58
N LEU A 545 -20.21 9.26 -3.96
CA LEU A 545 -19.88 10.52 -4.62
C LEU A 545 -18.41 10.62 -5.00
N SER A 546 -17.52 9.95 -4.28
CA SER A 546 -16.07 9.94 -4.55
C SER A 546 -15.63 8.84 -5.53
N PHE A 547 -16.56 8.06 -6.09
CA PHE A 547 -16.24 6.91 -6.94
C PHE A 547 -15.37 5.84 -6.23
N ILE A 548 -15.69 5.59 -4.96
CA ILE A 548 -15.12 4.52 -4.13
C ILE A 548 -16.17 3.43 -3.98
N THR A 549 -16.15 2.46 -4.89
CA THR A 549 -17.14 1.36 -4.94
C THR A 549 -17.04 0.44 -3.71
N GLU A 550 -15.89 0.42 -3.05
CA GLU A 550 -15.56 -0.41 -1.89
C GLU A 550 -16.47 -0.17 -0.67
N GLY A 551 -17.13 0.98 -0.57
CA GLY A 551 -18.13 1.21 0.49
C GLY A 551 -19.28 0.20 0.50
N ALA A 552 -19.50 -0.48 -0.62
CA ALA A 552 -20.50 -1.55 -0.72
C ALA A 552 -20.03 -2.90 -0.14
N ILE A 553 -18.73 -3.13 0.01
CA ILE A 553 -18.17 -4.44 0.41
C ILE A 553 -18.72 -4.94 1.75
N PRO A 554 -18.80 -4.12 2.83
CA PRO A 554 -19.32 -4.62 4.11
C PRO A 554 -20.74 -5.18 3.99
N PHE A 555 -21.61 -4.48 3.25
CA PHE A 555 -22.99 -4.88 3.02
C PHE A 555 -23.10 -6.11 2.12
N ALA A 556 -22.27 -6.17 1.07
CA ALA A 556 -22.23 -7.29 0.16
C ALA A 556 -21.65 -8.56 0.82
N SER A 557 -20.75 -8.39 1.79
CA SER A 557 -20.21 -9.50 2.57
C SER A 557 -21.25 -10.10 3.50
N GLU A 558 -22.12 -9.26 4.08
CA GLU A 558 -23.22 -9.71 4.94
C GLU A 558 -24.40 -10.29 4.15
N ASP A 559 -24.76 -9.73 3.00
CA ASP A 559 -25.93 -10.16 2.20
C ASP A 559 -25.66 -10.14 0.68
N PRO A 560 -24.77 -11.02 0.18
CA PRO A 560 -24.26 -10.97 -1.20
C PRO A 560 -25.35 -11.18 -2.24
N LEU A 561 -26.30 -12.09 -1.98
CA LEU A 561 -27.36 -12.46 -2.91
C LEU A 561 -28.34 -11.34 -3.22
N ARG A 562 -28.44 -10.32 -2.35
CA ARG A 562 -29.37 -9.20 -2.51
C ARG A 562 -28.64 -7.92 -2.88
N VAL A 563 -27.49 -7.67 -2.26
CA VAL A 563 -26.71 -6.44 -2.50
C VAL A 563 -26.09 -6.46 -3.89
N ILE A 564 -25.35 -7.51 -4.26
CA ILE A 564 -24.59 -7.55 -5.51
C ILE A 564 -25.52 -7.42 -6.73
N PRO A 565 -26.60 -8.21 -6.89
CA PRO A 565 -27.48 -8.07 -8.05
C PRO A 565 -28.16 -6.70 -8.14
N SER A 566 -28.53 -6.11 -6.99
CA SER A 566 -29.14 -4.77 -6.95
C SER A 566 -28.17 -3.69 -7.44
N CYS A 567 -26.92 -3.76 -6.97
CA CYS A 567 -25.86 -2.85 -7.40
C CYS A 567 -25.53 -3.03 -8.88
N ILE A 568 -25.46 -4.26 -9.39
CA ILE A 568 -25.23 -4.53 -10.83
C ILE A 568 -26.32 -3.88 -11.67
N VAL A 569 -27.59 -4.08 -11.34
CA VAL A 569 -28.72 -3.52 -12.09
C VAL A 569 -28.66 -1.99 -12.13
N GLY A 570 -28.45 -1.36 -10.98
CA GLY A 570 -28.35 0.11 -10.91
C GLY A 570 -27.16 0.65 -11.70
N SER A 571 -26.00 0.00 -11.59
CA SER A 571 -24.76 0.45 -12.24
C SER A 571 -24.79 0.25 -13.75
N ALA A 572 -25.39 -0.85 -14.20
CA ALA A 572 -25.66 -1.10 -15.61
C ALA A 572 -26.61 -0.06 -16.20
N LEU A 573 -27.68 0.29 -15.47
CA LEU A 573 -28.62 1.32 -15.89
C LEU A 573 -27.93 2.69 -15.99
N ALA A 574 -27.14 3.09 -15.00
CA ALA A 574 -26.37 4.34 -15.04
C ALA A 574 -25.38 4.38 -16.20
N GLY A 575 -24.60 3.32 -16.42
CA GLY A 575 -23.64 3.24 -17.51
C GLY A 575 -24.31 3.32 -18.89
N GLY A 576 -25.43 2.62 -19.07
CA GLY A 576 -26.23 2.68 -20.29
C GLY A 576 -26.81 4.07 -20.55
N MET A 577 -27.33 4.73 -19.51
CA MET A 577 -27.87 6.09 -19.62
C MET A 577 -26.79 7.14 -19.89
N SER A 578 -25.62 7.00 -19.28
CA SER A 578 -24.47 7.85 -19.55
C SER A 578 -24.09 7.81 -21.04
N MET A 579 -24.01 6.60 -21.60
CA MET A 579 -23.79 6.41 -23.05
C MET A 579 -24.95 6.93 -23.92
N PHE A 580 -26.20 6.75 -23.48
CA PHE A 580 -27.36 7.25 -24.20
C PHE A 580 -27.36 8.78 -24.32
N PHE A 581 -27.02 9.47 -23.22
CA PHE A 581 -26.93 10.92 -23.18
C PHE A 581 -25.65 11.47 -23.80
N GLY A 582 -24.70 10.60 -24.20
CA GLY A 582 -23.41 11.03 -24.72
C GLY A 582 -22.57 11.76 -23.68
N CYS A 583 -22.65 11.36 -22.42
CA CYS A 583 -21.81 11.92 -21.37
C CYS A 583 -20.35 11.54 -21.61
N THR A 584 -19.42 12.46 -21.34
CA THR A 584 -17.98 12.24 -21.51
C THR A 584 -17.23 12.61 -20.26
N LEU A 585 -16.12 11.94 -19.96
CA LEU A 585 -15.26 12.29 -18.84
C LEU A 585 -13.80 12.02 -19.16
N MET A 586 -12.98 13.08 -19.07
CA MET A 586 -11.55 13.01 -19.34
C MET A 586 -10.74 12.57 -18.11
N ALA A 587 -11.34 12.67 -16.91
CA ALA A 587 -10.71 12.25 -15.68
C ALA A 587 -10.99 10.75 -15.39
N PRO A 588 -9.95 9.98 -15.02
CA PRO A 588 -10.08 8.56 -14.73
C PRO A 588 -10.62 8.26 -13.32
N HIS A 589 -10.60 9.23 -12.41
CA HIS A 589 -10.98 9.05 -11.02
C HIS A 589 -11.42 10.37 -10.38
N GLY A 590 -12.08 10.33 -9.22
CA GLY A 590 -12.44 11.51 -8.43
C GLY A 590 -13.95 11.78 -8.32
N GLY A 591 -14.81 11.01 -9.00
CA GLY A 591 -16.27 11.11 -8.84
C GLY A 591 -16.80 12.53 -9.01
N ILE A 592 -17.51 13.05 -8.01
CA ILE A 592 -18.08 14.40 -8.01
C ILE A 592 -17.00 15.51 -8.04
N PHE A 593 -15.77 15.24 -7.58
CA PHE A 593 -14.69 16.22 -7.56
C PHE A 593 -14.17 16.55 -8.96
N VAL A 594 -14.42 15.68 -9.94
CA VAL A 594 -14.08 15.91 -11.35
C VAL A 594 -15.30 16.24 -12.20
N PHE A 595 -16.45 16.53 -11.56
CA PHE A 595 -17.70 16.89 -12.23
C PHE A 595 -17.61 18.07 -13.21
N PRO A 596 -16.78 19.11 -12.99
CA PRO A 596 -16.59 20.19 -13.97
C PRO A 596 -16.08 19.73 -15.34
N LEU A 597 -15.49 18.53 -15.42
CA LEU A 597 -15.00 17.95 -16.68
C LEU A 597 -16.02 17.07 -17.40
N VAL A 598 -17.21 16.88 -16.81
CA VAL A 598 -18.23 16.02 -17.39
C VAL A 598 -18.87 16.74 -18.57
N GLY A 599 -18.73 16.15 -19.76
CA GLY A 599 -19.56 16.52 -20.91
C GLY A 599 -20.99 16.03 -20.71
N ASN A 600 -21.97 16.87 -21.05
CA ASN A 600 -23.38 16.69 -20.71
C ASN A 600 -23.61 16.39 -19.21
N PRO A 601 -23.30 17.35 -18.32
CA PRO A 601 -23.35 17.16 -16.86
C PRO A 601 -24.77 16.86 -16.35
N LEU A 602 -25.81 17.43 -16.98
CA LEU A 602 -27.19 17.14 -16.63
C LEU A 602 -27.54 15.67 -16.91
N GLY A 603 -27.16 15.15 -18.08
CA GLY A 603 -27.34 13.73 -18.43
C GLY A 603 -26.62 12.81 -17.45
N TYR A 604 -25.40 13.18 -17.02
CA TYR A 604 -24.61 12.39 -16.08
C TYR A 604 -25.25 12.31 -14.70
N VAL A 605 -25.75 13.43 -14.18
CA VAL A 605 -26.49 13.47 -12.89
C VAL A 605 -27.76 12.64 -12.99
N ILE A 606 -28.51 12.74 -14.08
CA ILE A 606 -29.71 11.93 -14.28
C ILE A 606 -29.35 10.44 -14.28
N ALA A 607 -28.31 10.03 -15.01
CA ALA A 607 -27.85 8.65 -15.04
C ALA A 607 -27.44 8.14 -13.64
N LEU A 608 -26.69 8.94 -12.88
CA LEU A 608 -26.25 8.62 -11.53
C LEU A 608 -27.43 8.45 -10.57
N VAL A 609 -28.38 9.39 -10.58
CA VAL A 609 -29.56 9.36 -9.72
C VAL A 609 -30.44 8.17 -10.07
N VAL A 610 -30.73 7.95 -11.34
CA VAL A 610 -31.58 6.85 -11.79
C VAL A 610 -30.95 5.49 -11.45
N GLY A 611 -29.65 5.31 -11.68
CA GLY A 611 -28.96 4.08 -11.30
C GLY A 611 -28.95 3.85 -9.78
N SER A 612 -28.68 4.89 -8.99
CA SER A 612 -28.67 4.80 -7.52
C SER A 612 -30.05 4.48 -6.95
N VAL A 613 -31.11 5.12 -7.47
CA VAL A 613 -32.50 4.84 -7.08
C VAL A 613 -32.91 3.43 -7.51
N ALA A 614 -32.53 2.98 -8.72
CA ALA A 614 -32.82 1.63 -9.16
C ALA A 614 -32.14 0.58 -8.27
N SER A 615 -30.86 0.77 -7.93
CA SER A 615 -30.14 -0.09 -6.98
C SER A 615 -30.83 -0.10 -5.61
N MET A 616 -31.22 1.07 -5.09
CA MET A 616 -31.92 1.20 -3.82
C MET A 616 -33.27 0.45 -3.83
N LEU A 617 -34.08 0.64 -4.88
CA LEU A 617 -35.40 0.00 -4.99
C LEU A 617 -35.25 -1.52 -5.09
N MET A 618 -34.34 -2.01 -5.93
CA MET A 618 -34.05 -3.44 -6.05
C MET A 618 -33.60 -4.04 -4.72
N LEU A 619 -32.67 -3.38 -4.02
CA LEU A 619 -32.18 -3.85 -2.73
C LEU A 619 -33.30 -3.88 -1.69
N SER A 620 -34.13 -2.84 -1.66
CA SER A 620 -35.24 -2.71 -0.74
C SER A 620 -36.37 -3.70 -1.04
N ILE A 621 -36.58 -4.11 -2.29
CA ILE A 621 -37.54 -5.16 -2.64
C ILE A 621 -37.00 -6.53 -2.19
N LEU A 622 -35.70 -6.78 -2.38
CA LEU A 622 -35.07 -8.07 -2.09
C LEU A 622 -34.83 -8.32 -0.59
N LYS A 623 -34.39 -7.30 0.18
CA LYS A 623 -34.26 -7.40 1.66
C LYS A 623 -35.62 -7.20 2.29
N LYS A 624 -36.14 -8.16 3.07
CA LYS A 624 -37.42 -8.03 3.76
C LYS A 624 -37.29 -7.16 5.04
N PRO A 625 -38.38 -6.55 5.54
CA PRO A 625 -38.36 -5.87 6.83
C PRO A 625 -37.96 -6.86 7.94
N LYS A 626 -37.09 -6.43 8.85
CA LYS A 626 -36.74 -7.23 10.03
C LYS A 626 -37.90 -7.18 11.02
N THR A 627 -38.38 -8.34 11.47
CA THR A 627 -39.51 -8.47 12.38
C THR A 627 -39.03 -8.48 13.84
N SER A 628 -39.22 -7.37 14.55
CA SER A 628 -39.11 -7.16 16.01
C SER A 628 -37.72 -7.16 16.67
N GLU A 629 -37.64 -6.45 17.80
CA GLU A 629 -36.48 -6.08 18.65
C GLU A 629 -35.68 -7.25 19.27
N SER A 630 -35.86 -8.49 18.84
CA SER A 630 -35.21 -9.66 19.44
C SER A 630 -33.73 -9.84 19.07
N ASP A 631 -33.24 -9.18 18.02
CA ASP A 631 -31.85 -9.32 17.53
C ASP A 631 -30.88 -8.29 18.14
N GLU A 632 -31.34 -7.37 19.01
CA GLU A 632 -30.46 -6.39 19.68
C GLU A 632 -29.79 -6.95 20.95
N LEU A 633 -30.16 -8.16 21.40
CA LEU A 633 -29.68 -8.76 22.66
C LEU A 633 -28.61 -9.85 22.51
N GLU A 634 -28.20 -10.24 21.30
CA GLU A 634 -27.22 -11.33 21.10
C GLU A 634 -25.75 -10.90 21.05
N ILE A 635 -25.43 -9.62 21.30
CA ILE A 635 -24.03 -9.20 21.41
C ILE A 635 -23.89 -8.23 22.59
N VAL A 636 -23.76 -8.80 23.80
CA VAL A 636 -23.04 -8.20 24.92
C VAL A 636 -21.88 -9.11 25.27
#